data_AF-A0A0M0BQ00-F1
#
_entry.id   AF-A0A0M0BQ00-F1
#
_cell.length_a   1.000
_cell.length_b   1.000
_cell.length_c   1.000
_cell.angle_alpha   90.00
_cell.angle_beta   90.00
_cell.angle_gamma   90.00
#
_symmetry.space_group_name_H-M   'P 1'
#
loop_
_entity.id
_entity.type
_entity.pdbx_description
1 polymer ?
#
loop_
_entity_poly.entity_id
_entity_poly.type
_entity_poly.pdbx_seq_one_letter_code
_entity_poly.pdbx_strand_id
1 'polypeptide(L)'
;MKREEKVKREKVSASNRRIEGMMALGKLLASHYCQLALQLCRSAYLLRGQGRYHEAAEVCSFVSTLCITNEGEPCKREAELCASSARQLTDGKYSEGEKTCIEARKICPRNHVFRGS
;
A
#
# COMPACT_ATOMS: atom_id res chain seq x y z
N MET A 1 -36.77 10.13 -33.28
CA MET A 1 -36.66 8.75 -32.74
C MET A 1 -35.34 8.04 -33.08
N LYS A 2 -35.16 7.35 -34.22
CA LYS A 2 -33.93 6.52 -34.45
C LYS A 2 -32.59 7.27 -34.36
N ARG A 3 -32.56 8.54 -34.77
CA ARG A 3 -31.35 9.39 -34.75
C ARG A 3 -30.95 9.82 -33.32
N GLU A 4 -31.94 10.04 -32.45
CA GLU A 4 -31.72 10.45 -31.06
C GLU A 4 -31.25 9.29 -30.18
N GLU A 5 -31.75 8.07 -30.42
CA GLU A 5 -31.24 6.86 -29.76
C GLU A 5 -29.79 6.56 -30.14
N LYS A 6 -29.40 6.78 -31.41
CA LYS A 6 -28.02 6.58 -31.86
C LYS A 6 -27.05 7.55 -31.16
N VAL A 7 -27.41 8.84 -31.10
CA VAL A 7 -26.62 9.86 -30.39
C VAL A 7 -26.52 9.56 -28.89
N LYS A 8 -27.60 9.08 -28.25
CA LYS A 8 -27.56 8.65 -26.85
C LYS A 8 -26.61 7.46 -26.63
N ARG A 9 -26.66 6.44 -27.50
CA ARG A 9 -25.74 5.27 -27.42
C ARG A 9 -24.28 5.64 -27.61
N GLU A 10 -23.99 6.54 -28.55
CA GLU A 10 -22.62 7.03 -28.79
C GLU A 10 -22.08 7.85 -27.61
N LYS A 11 -22.90 8.70 -27.00
CA LYS A 11 -22.54 9.45 -25.78
C LYS A 11 -22.28 8.53 -24.59
N VAL A 12 -23.12 7.51 -24.38
CA VAL A 12 -22.92 6.50 -23.32
C VAL A 12 -21.63 5.70 -23.56
N SER A 13 -21.38 5.28 -24.80
CA SER A 13 -20.14 4.58 -25.18
C SER A 13 -18.88 5.43 -24.94
N ALA A 14 -18.92 6.73 -25.27
CA ALA A 14 -17.82 7.65 -24.99
C ALA A 14 -17.60 7.89 -23.48
N SER A 15 -18.68 7.95 -22.70
CA SER A 15 -18.61 8.10 -21.24
C SER A 15 -18.01 6.86 -20.57
N ASN A 16 -18.39 5.65 -21.01
CA ASN A 16 -17.83 4.40 -20.50
C ASN A 16 -16.33 4.30 -20.77
N ARG A 17 -15.87 4.67 -21.98
CA ARG A 17 -14.43 4.69 -22.30
C ARG A 17 -13.62 5.62 -21.39
N ARG A 18 -14.19 6.76 -20.96
CA ARG A 18 -13.53 7.68 -20.02
C ARG A 18 -13.38 7.05 -18.63
N ILE A 19 -14.43 6.38 -18.15
CA ILE A 19 -14.43 5.68 -16.86
C ILE A 19 -13.40 4.54 -16.89
N GLU A 20 -13.37 3.76 -17.97
CA GLU A 20 -12.37 2.70 -18.19
C GLU A 20 -10.94 3.24 -18.18
N GLY A 21 -10.69 4.37 -18.85
CA GLY A 21 -9.40 5.04 -18.85
C GLY A 21 -8.97 5.49 -17.44
N MET A 22 -9.89 6.06 -16.65
CA MET A 22 -9.62 6.45 -15.27
C MET A 22 -9.33 5.25 -14.36
N MET A 23 -10.08 4.15 -14.52
CA MET A 23 -9.81 2.90 -13.78
C MET A 23 -8.45 2.30 -14.13
N ALA A 24 -8.06 2.32 -15.41
CA ALA A 24 -6.75 1.84 -15.84
C ALA A 24 -5.60 2.67 -15.23
N LEU A 25 -5.75 4.00 -15.20
CA LEU A 25 -4.79 4.88 -14.54
C LEU A 25 -4.71 4.61 -13.03
N GLY A 26 -5.85 4.42 -12.36
CA GLY A 26 -5.90 4.07 -10.94
C GLY A 26 -5.14 2.79 -10.63
N LYS A 27 -5.33 1.74 -11.43
CA LYS A 27 -4.60 0.46 -11.29
C LYS A 27 -3.09 0.62 -11.50
N LEU A 28 -2.66 1.44 -12.46
CA LEU A 28 -1.26 1.72 -12.70
C LEU A 28 -0.61 2.42 -11.50
N LEU A 29 -1.28 3.44 -10.96
CA LEU A 29 -0.81 4.17 -9.78
C LEU A 29 -0.73 3.27 -8.54
N ALA A 30 -1.75 2.45 -8.30
CA ALA A 30 -1.76 1.48 -7.20
C ALA A 30 -0.58 0.49 -7.29
N SER A 31 -0.28 -0.01 -8.50
CA SER A 31 0.89 -0.86 -8.74
C SER A 31 2.21 -0.15 -8.39
N HIS A 32 2.37 1.10 -8.85
CA HIS A 32 3.56 1.90 -8.59
C HIS A 32 3.74 2.18 -7.09
N TYR A 33 2.67 2.58 -6.39
CA TYR A 33 2.70 2.79 -4.94
C TYR A 33 3.00 1.50 -4.17
N CYS A 34 2.50 0.36 -4.64
CA CYS A 34 2.83 -0.92 -4.03
C CYS A 34 4.33 -1.25 -4.16
N GLN A 35 4.93 -1.02 -5.34
CA GLN A 35 6.37 -1.22 -5.53
C GLN A 35 7.20 -0.31 -4.62
N LEU A 36 6.82 0.96 -4.51
CA LEU A 36 7.46 1.91 -3.61
C LEU A 36 7.34 1.47 -2.14
N ALA A 37 6.14 1.06 -1.72
CA ALA A 37 5.88 0.57 -0.37
C ALA A 37 6.76 -0.64 -0.01
N LEU A 38 6.96 -1.59 -0.94
CA LEU A 38 7.84 -2.74 -0.72
C LEU A 38 9.30 -2.34 -0.49
N GLN A 39 9.82 -1.38 -1.27
CA GLN A 39 11.19 -0.88 -1.08
C GLN A 39 11.35 -0.18 0.27
N LEU A 40 10.40 0.69 0.62
CA LEU A 40 10.39 1.39 1.90
C LEU A 40 10.23 0.45 3.08
N CYS A 41 9.37 -0.56 2.97
CA CYS A 41 9.17 -1.58 4.00
C CYS A 41 10.47 -2.36 4.27
N ARG A 42 11.24 -2.68 3.22
CA ARG A 42 12.59 -3.25 3.36
C ARG A 42 13.55 -2.29 4.07
N SER A 43 13.54 -1.01 3.70
CA SER A 43 14.38 0.01 4.35
C SER A 43 14.05 0.16 5.83
N ALA A 44 12.77 0.19 6.21
CA ALA A 44 12.34 0.26 7.60
C ALA A 44 12.81 -0.96 8.42
N TYR A 45 12.89 -2.13 7.82
CA TYR A 45 13.45 -3.31 8.47
C TYR A 45 14.96 -3.19 8.69
N LEU A 46 15.70 -2.71 7.69
CA LEU A 46 17.15 -2.50 7.80
C LEU A 46 17.49 -1.44 8.85
N LEU A 47 16.75 -0.33 8.89
CA LEU A 47 16.91 0.73 9.89
C LEU A 47 16.78 0.19 11.32
N ARG A 48 15.84 -0.72 11.57
CA ARG A 48 15.70 -1.39 12.87
C ARG A 48 16.89 -2.26 13.23
N GLY A 49 17.40 -3.03 12.27
CA GLY A 49 18.62 -3.81 12.46
C GLY A 49 19.85 -2.96 12.81
N GLN A 50 19.82 -1.66 12.48
CA GLN A 50 20.84 -0.67 12.83
C GLN A 50 20.53 0.09 14.14
N GLY A 51 19.42 -0.22 14.83
CA GLY A 51 18.96 0.51 16.02
C GLY A 51 18.34 1.88 15.72
N ARG A 52 18.10 2.24 14.45
CA ARG A 52 17.54 3.53 14.02
C ARG A 52 16.01 3.48 14.05
N TYR A 53 15.46 3.35 15.26
CA TYR A 53 14.04 3.07 15.48
C TYR A 53 13.11 4.23 15.10
N HIS A 54 13.51 5.48 15.34
CA HIS A 54 12.71 6.65 14.98
C HIS A 54 12.51 6.75 13.47
N GLU A 55 13.59 6.62 12.70
CA GLU A 55 13.54 6.65 11.24
C GLU A 55 12.75 5.47 10.67
N ALA A 56 12.89 4.28 11.28
CA ALA A 56 12.05 3.15 10.92
C ALA A 56 10.55 3.41 11.18
N ALA A 57 10.21 4.16 12.24
CA ALA A 57 8.84 4.53 12.56
C ALA A 57 8.25 5.46 11.49
N GLU A 58 9.01 6.49 11.08
CA GLU A 58 8.61 7.41 9.99
C GLU A 58 8.36 6.65 8.68
N VAL A 59 9.27 5.75 8.32
CA VAL A 59 9.13 4.94 7.10
C VAL A 59 7.91 4.01 7.21
N CYS A 60 7.68 3.37 8.37
CA CYS A 60 6.48 2.54 8.57
C CYS A 60 5.18 3.33 8.45
N SER A 61 5.14 4.54 8.99
CA SER A 61 4.01 5.44 8.86
C SER A 61 3.73 5.75 7.39
N PHE A 62 4.78 6.08 6.63
CA PHE A 62 4.63 6.36 5.20
C PHE A 62 4.18 5.12 4.40
N VAL A 63 4.74 3.94 4.68
CA VAL A 63 4.29 2.67 4.07
C VAL A 63 2.81 2.41 4.32
N SER A 64 2.31 2.68 5.53
CA SER A 64 0.87 2.55 5.84
C SER A 64 0.00 3.38 4.89
N THR A 65 0.39 4.62 4.61
CA THR A 65 -0.34 5.50 3.68
C THR A 65 -0.32 5.00 2.24
N LEU A 66 0.71 4.26 1.83
CA LEU A 66 0.78 3.68 0.47
C LEU A 66 -0.04 2.38 0.39
N CYS A 67 0.04 1.51 1.39
CA CYS A 67 -0.67 0.23 1.40
C CYS A 67 -2.19 0.42 1.46
N ILE A 68 -2.70 1.43 2.18
CA ILE A 68 -4.16 1.68 2.26
C ILE A 68 -4.78 2.10 0.91
N THR A 69 -3.98 2.61 -0.02
CA THR A 69 -4.45 2.98 -1.37
C THR A 69 -4.63 1.78 -2.30
N ASN A 70 -4.11 0.60 -1.94
CA ASN A 70 -4.27 -0.60 -2.74
C ASN A 70 -5.62 -1.28 -2.48
N GLU A 71 -6.26 -1.72 -3.56
CA GLU A 71 -7.50 -2.49 -3.49
C GLU A 71 -7.20 -3.94 -3.08
N GLY A 72 -7.37 -4.23 -1.79
CA GLY A 72 -7.24 -5.58 -1.25
C GLY A 72 -7.22 -5.62 0.27
N GLU A 73 -7.96 -6.55 0.86
CA GLU A 73 -8.03 -6.70 2.32
C GLU A 73 -6.65 -6.93 2.97
N PRO A 74 -5.73 -7.74 2.39
CA PRO A 74 -4.39 -7.87 2.93
C PRO A 74 -3.60 -6.56 2.99
N CYS A 75 -3.79 -5.66 2.02
CA CYS A 75 -3.10 -4.37 1.97
C CYS A 75 -3.62 -3.40 3.04
N LYS A 76 -4.93 -3.41 3.31
CA LYS A 76 -5.52 -2.62 4.41
C LYS A 76 -5.01 -3.11 5.76
N ARG A 77 -5.00 -4.43 5.96
CA ARG A 77 -4.49 -5.02 7.20
C ARG A 77 -3.00 -4.77 7.37
N GLU A 78 -2.22 -4.83 6.30
CA GLU A 78 -0.80 -4.46 6.32
C GLU A 78 -0.63 -3.00 6.73
N ALA A 79 -1.43 -2.09 6.17
CA ALA A 79 -1.39 -0.68 6.52
C ALA A 79 -1.64 -0.44 8.02
N GLU A 80 -2.62 -1.13 8.61
CA GLU A 80 -2.90 -1.05 10.06
C GLU A 80 -1.73 -1.53 10.92
N LEU A 81 -1.10 -2.64 10.53
CA LEU A 81 0.06 -3.19 11.23
C LEU A 81 1.27 -2.27 11.08
N CYS A 82 1.51 -1.71 9.89
CA CYS A 82 2.56 -0.72 9.68
C CYS A 82 2.36 0.54 10.54
N ALA A 83 1.13 1.05 10.63
CA ALA A 83 0.81 2.18 11.51
C ALA A 83 0.97 1.85 12.99
N SER A 84 0.67 0.62 13.39
CA SER A 84 0.86 0.15 14.78
C SER A 84 2.33 -0.01 15.12
N SER A 85 3.11 -0.60 14.22
CA SER A 85 4.57 -0.69 14.32
C SER A 85 5.20 0.69 14.47
N ALA A 86 4.79 1.67 13.65
CA ALA A 86 5.27 3.04 13.74
C ALA A 86 5.01 3.67 15.12
N ARG A 87 3.79 3.51 15.66
CA ARG A 87 3.43 4.00 16.99
C ARG A 87 4.26 3.35 18.09
N GLN A 88 4.39 2.02 18.08
CA GLN A 88 5.19 1.29 19.06
C GLN A 88 6.67 1.72 19.04
N LEU A 89 7.25 1.88 17.85
CA LEU A 89 8.64 2.34 17.71
C LEU A 89 8.81 3.78 18.23
N THR A 90 7.83 4.66 17.99
CA THR A 90 7.83 6.04 18.50
C THR A 90 7.73 6.06 20.03
N ASP A 91 6.90 5.18 20.61
CA ASP A 91 6.71 5.04 22.05
C ASP A 91 7.88 4.34 22.77
N GLY A 92 8.95 3.97 22.06
CA GLY A 92 10.09 3.25 22.63
C GLY A 92 9.86 1.74 22.84
N LYS A 93 8.72 1.20 22.40
CA LYS A 93 8.37 -0.24 22.50
C LYS A 93 8.98 -1.01 21.32
N TYR A 94 10.31 -1.01 21.23
CA TYR A 94 11.04 -1.49 20.04
C TYR A 94 10.76 -2.97 19.70
N SER A 95 10.78 -3.86 20.70
CA SER A 95 10.52 -5.28 20.48
C SER A 95 9.10 -5.56 19.97
N GLU A 96 8.09 -4.85 20.49
CA GLU A 96 6.72 -4.96 20.00
C GLU A 96 6.60 -4.43 18.57
N GLY A 97 7.18 -3.26 18.30
CA GLY A 97 7.21 -2.65 16.98
C GLY A 97 7.87 -3.53 15.92
N GLU A 98 8.95 -4.23 16.26
CA GLU A 98 9.60 -5.22 15.41
C GLU A 98 8.69 -6.42 15.11
N LYS A 99 8.08 -7.02 16.14
CA LYS A 99 7.14 -8.13 15.98
C LYS A 99 5.97 -7.75 15.07
N THR A 100 5.36 -6.59 15.30
CA THR A 100 4.24 -6.10 14.50
C THR A 100 4.64 -5.82 13.04
N CYS A 101 5.85 -5.34 12.78
CA CYS A 101 6.32 -5.22 11.40
C CYS A 101 6.56 -6.57 10.73
N ILE A 102 7.13 -7.54 11.45
CA ILE A 102 7.29 -8.89 10.93
C ILE A 102 5.93 -9.47 10.53
N GLU A 103 4.89 -9.25 11.34
CA GLU A 103 3.52 -9.65 11.00
C GLU A 103 3.00 -8.92 9.75
N ALA A 104 3.15 -7.59 9.66
CA ALA A 104 2.78 -6.81 8.48
C ALA A 104 3.41 -7.39 7.20
N ARG A 105 4.71 -7.73 7.30
CA ARG A 105 5.47 -8.29 6.19
C ARG A 105 5.01 -9.68 5.77
N LYS A 106 4.53 -10.52 6.69
CA LYS A 106 4.04 -11.88 6.41
C LYS A 106 2.71 -11.90 5.67
N ILE A 107 1.84 -10.93 5.94
CA ILE A 107 0.50 -10.89 5.32
C ILE A 107 0.49 -10.24 3.94
N CYS A 108 1.55 -9.48 3.60
CA CYS A 108 1.67 -8.83 2.31
C CYS A 108 1.94 -9.87 1.21
N PRO A 109 1.00 -10.10 0.26
CA PRO A 109 1.15 -11.16 -0.75
C PRO A 109 2.29 -10.89 -1.75
N ARG A 110 2.75 -9.64 -1.84
CA ARG A 110 3.82 -9.21 -2.75
C ARG A 110 5.19 -9.15 -2.07
N ASN A 111 5.25 -9.43 -0.77
CA ASN A 111 6.48 -9.41 0.00
C ASN A 111 7.18 -10.78 -0.03
N HIS A 112 7.79 -11.12 -1.16
CA HIS A 112 8.45 -12.42 -1.36
C HIS A 112 9.85 -12.51 -0.72
N VAL A 113 10.33 -11.43 -0.08
CA VAL A 113 11.70 -11.32 0.46
C VAL A 113 11.75 -11.65 1.96
N PHE A 114 10.65 -12.08 2.58
CA PHE A 114 10.68 -12.51 3.99
C PHE A 114 11.32 -13.90 4.13
N ARG A 115 12.65 -13.95 4.13
CA ARG A 115 13.41 -15.04 4.75
C ARG A 115 13.58 -14.65 6.21
N GLY A 116 12.72 -15.18 7.07
CA GLY A 116 12.88 -15.04 8.51
C GLY A 116 14.27 -15.55 8.90
N SER A 117 15.07 -14.66 9.50
CA SER A 117 16.29 -14.99 10.23
C SER A 117 15.94 -15.06 11.71
#